data_AF-A0A194ULT9-F1
#
_entry.id   AF-A0A194ULT9-F1
#
_cell.length_a   1.000
_cell.length_b   1.000
_cell.length_c   1.000
_cell.angle_alpha   90.00
_cell.angle_beta   90.00
_cell.angle_gamma   90.00
#
_symmetry.space_group_name_H-M   'P 1'
#
loop_
_entity.id
_entity.type
_entity.pdbx_description
1 polymer ?
#
loop_
_entity_poly.entity_id
_entity_poly.type
_entity_poly.pdbx_seq_one_letter_code
_entity_poly.pdbx_strand_id
1 'polypeptide(L)'
;MSSVNASVFLENIKNRRTYYPLSKDLTITPAKIQEIVKEALQHVPSSFNSQSNRVVVLFGAEHEKLWDIATEVLKAIVPAESWEATGNKMAMFKASGGTFAVWTSLEAEGLGANLQHYNPLIDAKVVSEWNIPQSWKLSAQLVFGGKTGEAGEKAFAPVESKFKSFGA
;
A
#
# COMPACT_ATOMS: atom_id res chain seq x y z
N MET A 1 18.59 18.18 17.62
CA MET A 1 18.06 17.20 16.65
C MET A 1 19.01 16.01 16.66
N SER A 2 18.54 14.77 16.85
CA SER A 2 19.41 13.61 16.63
C SER A 2 19.80 13.58 15.14
N SER A 3 21.06 13.29 14.84
CA SER A 3 21.48 13.13 13.45
C SER A 3 20.79 11.90 12.87
N VAL A 4 20.04 12.09 11.78
CA VAL A 4 19.51 10.98 10.99
C VAL A 4 20.70 10.13 10.55
N ASN A 5 20.66 8.83 10.87
CA ASN A 5 21.71 7.88 10.55
C ASN A 5 21.11 6.53 10.14
N ALA A 6 21.96 5.62 9.67
CA ALA A 6 21.52 4.31 9.20
C ALA A 6 20.75 3.51 10.27
N SER A 7 21.09 3.64 11.55
CA SER A 7 20.41 2.92 12.63
C SER A 7 18.96 3.39 12.78
N VAL A 8 18.72 4.71 12.80
CA VAL A 8 17.37 5.29 12.85
C VAL A 8 16.56 4.87 11.63
N PHE A 9 17.16 4.87 10.45
CA PHE A 9 16.50 4.41 9.23
C PHE A 9 16.15 2.91 9.27
N LEU A 10 17.10 2.06 9.70
CA LEU A 10 16.90 0.62 9.82
C LEU A 10 15.87 0.26 10.89
N GLU A 11 15.77 1.04 11.96
CA GLU A 11 14.70 0.90 12.97
C GLU A 11 13.33 1.12 12.35
N ASN A 12 13.15 2.19 11.56
CA ASN A 12 11.91 2.42 10.81
C ASN A 12 11.61 1.28 9.82
N ILE A 13 12.62 0.69 9.17
CA ILE A 13 12.43 -0.48 8.31
C ILE A 13 11.96 -1.71 9.09
N LYS A 14 12.51 -1.94 10.30
CA LYS A 14 12.14 -3.08 11.15
C LYS A 14 10.74 -2.92 11.73
N ASN A 15 10.41 -1.70 12.16
CA ASN A 15 9.10 -1.35 12.68
C ASN A 15 8.02 -1.48 11.62
N ARG A 16 8.38 -1.34 10.33
CA ARG A 16 7.44 -1.45 9.23
C ARG A 16 6.86 -2.87 9.07
N ARG A 17 5.56 -3.07 9.32
CA ARG A 17 4.86 -4.37 9.23
C ARG A 17 3.60 -4.32 8.35
N THR A 18 3.09 -5.51 8.00
CA THR A 18 1.82 -5.69 7.28
C THR A 18 0.67 -5.76 8.28
N TYR A 19 -0.25 -4.81 8.19
CA TYR A 19 -1.46 -4.74 8.99
C TYR A 19 -2.68 -4.97 8.10
N TYR A 20 -3.46 -6.00 8.43
CA TYR A 20 -4.72 -6.30 7.78
C TYR A 20 -5.94 -5.71 8.53
N PRO A 21 -5.99 -5.75 9.87
CA PRO A 21 -7.05 -5.07 10.63
C PRO A 21 -6.82 -3.55 10.60
N LEU A 22 -7.55 -2.87 9.72
CA LEU A 22 -7.47 -1.42 9.51
C LEU A 22 -8.85 -0.78 9.67
N SER A 23 -8.91 0.45 10.17
CA SER A 23 -10.11 1.29 10.19
C SER A 23 -9.92 2.59 9.39
N LYS A 24 -11.01 3.36 9.29
CA LYS A 24 -11.05 4.70 8.70
C LYS A 24 -10.51 5.78 9.66
N ASP A 25 -10.21 5.43 10.90
CA ASP A 25 -9.70 6.38 11.91
C ASP A 25 -8.21 6.63 11.69
N LEU A 26 -7.88 7.71 11.00
CA LEU A 26 -6.50 8.06 10.67
C LEU A 26 -5.84 8.83 11.82
N THR A 27 -4.58 8.51 12.13
CA THR A 27 -3.76 9.23 13.12
C THR A 27 -3.31 10.61 12.65
N ILE A 28 -3.33 10.83 11.33
CA ILE A 28 -2.97 12.09 10.66
C ILE A 28 -4.03 12.46 9.62
N THR A 29 -4.09 13.74 9.26
CA THR A 29 -5.09 14.23 8.31
C THR A 29 -4.81 13.77 6.88
N PRO A 30 -5.83 13.67 6.00
CA PRO A 30 -5.62 13.43 4.57
C PRO A 30 -4.65 14.43 3.92
N ALA A 31 -4.67 15.70 4.37
CA ALA A 31 -3.74 16.72 3.90
C ALA A 31 -2.28 16.38 4.23
N LYS A 32 -1.99 15.90 5.45
CA LYS A 32 -0.65 15.47 5.85
C LYS A 32 -0.19 14.24 5.06
N ILE A 33 -1.10 13.29 4.83
CA ILE A 33 -0.82 12.13 3.98
C ILE A 33 -0.43 12.59 2.57
N GLN A 34 -1.20 13.49 1.96
CA GLN A 34 -0.89 14.05 0.64
C GLN A 34 0.43 14.80 0.59
N GLU A 35 0.79 15.55 1.65
CA GLU A 35 2.10 16.19 1.77
C GLU A 35 3.22 15.14 1.74
N ILE A 36 3.14 14.11 2.59
CA ILE A 36 4.12 13.02 2.63
C ILE A 36 4.24 12.33 1.26
N VAL A 37 3.11 12.08 0.59
CA VAL A 37 3.08 11.48 -0.75
C VAL A 37 3.85 12.34 -1.75
N LYS A 38 3.59 13.64 -1.77
CA LYS A 38 4.22 14.58 -2.70
C LYS A 38 5.71 14.68 -2.47
N GLU A 39 6.13 14.82 -1.20
CA GLU A 39 7.54 14.84 -0.82
C GLU A 39 8.26 13.55 -1.20
N ALA A 40 7.65 12.39 -0.94
CA ALA A 40 8.21 11.10 -1.33
C ALA A 40 8.33 10.99 -2.86
N LEU A 41 7.31 11.40 -3.61
CA LEU A 41 7.35 11.40 -5.07
C LEU A 41 8.42 12.30 -5.65
N GLN A 42 8.63 13.47 -5.03
CA GLN A 42 9.64 14.45 -5.45
C GLN A 42 11.07 13.93 -5.21
N HIS A 43 11.28 13.20 -4.12
CA HIS A 43 12.62 12.87 -3.64
C HIS A 43 13.07 11.42 -3.88
N VAL A 44 12.16 10.50 -4.24
CA VAL A 44 12.55 9.13 -4.59
C VAL A 44 13.34 9.14 -5.90
N PRO A 45 14.61 8.68 -5.91
CA PRO A 45 15.42 8.67 -7.12
C PRO A 45 14.83 7.70 -8.15
N SER A 46 15.08 7.99 -9.42
CA SER A 46 14.66 7.15 -10.54
C SER A 46 15.80 7.00 -11.55
N SER A 47 15.80 5.89 -12.29
CA SER A 47 16.81 5.63 -13.32
C SER A 47 16.84 6.79 -14.32
N PHE A 48 18.03 7.34 -14.56
CA PHE A 48 18.27 8.52 -15.40
C PHE A 48 17.39 9.74 -15.06
N ASN A 49 16.93 9.87 -13.81
CA ASN A 49 15.98 10.89 -13.38
C ASN A 49 14.69 10.94 -14.24
N SER A 50 14.27 9.80 -14.78
CA SER A 50 13.08 9.68 -15.64
C SER A 50 11.76 9.98 -14.91
N GLN A 51 11.76 9.94 -13.58
CA GLN A 51 10.64 10.25 -12.70
C GLN A 51 9.37 9.51 -13.14
N SER A 52 9.47 8.22 -13.46
CA SER A 52 8.36 7.41 -14.00
C SER A 52 7.31 7.01 -12.96
N ASN A 53 7.56 7.26 -11.67
CA ASN A 53 6.63 6.92 -10.60
C ASN A 53 5.34 7.73 -10.73
N ARG A 54 4.19 7.06 -10.58
CA ARG A 54 2.86 7.64 -10.70
C ARG A 54 1.97 7.13 -9.60
N VAL A 55 1.09 8.00 -9.12
CA VAL A 55 0.34 7.77 -7.88
C VAL A 55 -1.03 8.38 -7.96
N VAL A 56 -2.02 7.61 -7.52
CA VAL A 56 -3.37 8.06 -7.22
C VAL A 56 -3.61 7.74 -5.75
N VAL A 57 -4.05 8.73 -4.97
CA VAL A 57 -4.40 8.54 -3.56
C VAL A 57 -5.91 8.66 -3.44
N LEU A 58 -6.55 7.59 -2.98
CA LEU A 58 -8.00 7.53 -2.80
C LEU A 58 -8.33 7.55 -1.31
N PHE A 59 -9.35 8.34 -0.94
CA PHE A 59 -9.86 8.48 0.42
C PHE A 59 -11.37 8.32 0.42
N GLY A 60 -11.95 7.96 1.58
CA GLY A 60 -13.40 7.92 1.79
C GLY A 60 -14.14 7.14 0.71
N ALA A 61 -15.16 7.76 0.10
CA ALA A 61 -16.00 7.13 -0.92
C ALA A 61 -15.22 6.65 -2.16
N GLU A 62 -14.13 7.34 -2.56
CA GLU A 62 -13.32 6.92 -3.71
C GLU A 62 -12.49 5.67 -3.38
N HIS A 63 -12.01 5.56 -2.14
CA HIS A 63 -11.37 4.34 -1.67
C HIS A 63 -12.36 3.18 -1.63
N GLU A 64 -13.57 3.41 -1.12
CA GLU A 64 -14.63 2.40 -1.10
C GLU A 64 -14.99 1.91 -2.52
N LYS A 65 -15.08 2.84 -3.48
CA LYS A 65 -15.38 2.55 -4.87
C LYS A 65 -14.34 1.66 -5.53
N LEU A 66 -13.05 1.84 -5.22
CA LEU A 66 -11.99 0.93 -5.67
C LEU A 66 -12.25 -0.52 -5.23
N TRP A 67 -12.66 -0.72 -3.99
CA TRP A 67 -12.92 -2.04 -3.46
C TRP A 67 -14.24 -2.63 -3.95
N ASP A 68 -15.22 -1.79 -4.28
CA ASP A 68 -16.42 -2.24 -4.99
C ASP A 68 -16.07 -2.73 -6.41
N ILE A 69 -15.27 -1.96 -7.16
CA ILE A 69 -14.74 -2.37 -8.48
C ILE A 69 -14.02 -3.72 -8.39
N ALA A 70 -13.10 -3.86 -7.42
CA ALA A 70 -12.35 -5.11 -7.24
C ALA A 70 -13.27 -6.28 -6.88
N THR A 71 -14.25 -6.04 -6.00
CA THR A 71 -15.25 -7.03 -5.62
C THR A 71 -16.05 -7.51 -6.81
N GLU A 72 -16.58 -6.60 -7.62
CA GLU A 72 -17.36 -6.92 -8.81
C GLU A 72 -16.58 -7.78 -9.80
N VAL A 73 -15.32 -7.40 -10.08
CA VAL A 73 -14.45 -8.15 -10.99
C VAL A 73 -14.18 -9.56 -10.47
N LEU A 74 -13.87 -9.70 -9.18
CA LEU A 74 -13.58 -11.00 -8.58
C LEU A 74 -14.81 -11.89 -8.50
N LYS A 75 -16.01 -11.33 -8.23
CA LYS A 75 -17.27 -12.12 -8.22
C LYS A 75 -17.50 -12.85 -9.53
N ALA A 76 -17.06 -12.30 -10.65
CA ALA A 76 -17.23 -12.91 -11.97
C ALA A 76 -16.27 -14.08 -12.23
N ILE A 77 -15.23 -14.27 -11.40
CA ILE A 77 -14.13 -15.21 -11.65
C ILE A 77 -14.00 -16.24 -10.53
N VAL A 78 -14.27 -15.85 -9.29
CA VAL A 78 -14.10 -16.70 -8.11
C VAL A 78 -15.30 -17.65 -7.99
N PRO A 79 -15.06 -18.97 -7.89
CA PRO A 79 -16.11 -19.95 -7.65
C PRO A 79 -16.91 -19.65 -6.38
N ALA A 80 -18.21 -19.97 -6.38
CA ALA A 80 -19.12 -19.61 -5.31
C ALA A 80 -18.67 -20.15 -3.93
N GLU A 81 -18.13 -21.36 -3.90
CA GLU A 81 -17.61 -22.03 -2.71
C GLU A 81 -16.37 -21.33 -2.12
N SER A 82 -15.65 -20.55 -2.91
CA SER A 82 -14.46 -19.77 -2.49
C SER A 82 -14.79 -18.29 -2.30
N TRP A 83 -16.03 -17.88 -2.55
CA TRP A 83 -16.43 -16.48 -2.53
C TRP A 83 -16.37 -15.89 -1.13
N GLU A 84 -16.82 -16.59 -0.10
CA GLU A 84 -16.90 -16.07 1.27
C GLU A 84 -15.54 -15.54 1.75
N ALA A 85 -14.49 -16.34 1.60
CA ALA A 85 -13.13 -15.94 1.99
C ALA A 85 -12.62 -14.72 1.19
N THR A 86 -12.97 -14.62 -0.10
CA THR A 86 -12.58 -13.50 -0.95
C THR A 86 -13.37 -12.23 -0.63
N GLY A 87 -14.69 -12.36 -0.46
CA GLY A 87 -15.59 -11.28 -0.08
C GLY A 87 -15.23 -10.68 1.27
N ASN A 88 -14.84 -11.50 2.24
CA ASN A 88 -14.38 -11.04 3.54
C ASN A 88 -13.09 -10.19 3.42
N LYS A 89 -12.15 -10.58 2.55
CA LYS A 89 -10.96 -9.76 2.26
C LYS A 89 -11.33 -8.43 1.61
N MET A 90 -12.27 -8.44 0.65
CA MET A 90 -12.73 -7.20 0.00
C MET A 90 -13.38 -6.24 0.98
N ALA A 91 -14.26 -6.76 1.84
CA ALA A 91 -14.89 -5.98 2.90
C ALA A 91 -13.86 -5.40 3.87
N MET A 92 -12.84 -6.18 4.25
CA MET A 92 -11.74 -5.73 5.11
C MET A 92 -10.94 -4.59 4.47
N PHE A 93 -10.59 -4.70 3.19
CA PHE A 93 -9.86 -3.62 2.51
C PHE A 93 -10.73 -2.36 2.35
N LYS A 94 -12.02 -2.51 2.01
CA LYS A 94 -13.01 -1.42 1.94
C LYS A 94 -13.18 -0.68 3.27
N ALA A 95 -12.98 -1.38 4.39
CA ALA A 95 -13.10 -0.81 5.74
C ALA A 95 -11.89 0.02 6.18
N SER A 96 -10.81 0.04 5.40
CA SER A 96 -9.61 0.84 5.70
C SER A 96 -9.77 2.32 5.33
N GLY A 97 -8.78 3.15 5.65
CA GLY A 97 -8.82 4.60 5.47
C GLY A 97 -8.42 5.12 4.09
N GLY A 98 -7.69 4.34 3.27
CA GLY A 98 -7.28 4.75 1.93
C GLY A 98 -6.32 3.78 1.21
N THR A 99 -5.79 4.19 0.05
CA THR A 99 -4.82 3.39 -0.72
C THR A 99 -3.72 4.25 -1.37
N PHE A 100 -2.42 3.93 -1.16
CA PHE A 100 -1.24 4.55 -1.79
C PHE A 100 0.13 3.90 -1.41
N ALA A 101 1.13 3.85 -2.32
CA ALA A 101 2.44 3.20 -2.26
C ALA A 101 3.60 3.75 -1.36
N VAL A 102 3.40 4.57 -0.32
CA VAL A 102 4.51 4.93 0.63
C VAL A 102 4.28 4.29 1.99
N TRP A 103 4.89 3.13 2.21
CA TRP A 103 4.62 2.34 3.41
C TRP A 103 5.34 2.87 4.65
N THR A 104 6.67 3.02 4.59
CA THR A 104 7.49 3.33 5.77
C THR A 104 7.13 4.67 6.41
N SER A 105 6.88 5.71 5.61
CA SER A 105 6.54 7.04 6.13
C SER A 105 5.16 7.08 6.78
N LEU A 106 4.16 6.37 6.24
CA LEU A 106 2.83 6.30 6.85
C LEU A 106 2.88 5.58 8.19
N GLU A 107 3.71 4.54 8.31
CA GLU A 107 3.83 3.79 9.55
C GLU A 107 4.61 4.54 10.64
N ALA A 108 5.57 5.38 10.24
CA ALA A 108 6.22 6.32 11.16
C ALA A 108 5.23 7.33 11.76
N GLU A 109 4.14 7.65 11.05
CA GLU A 109 3.03 8.48 11.52
C GLU A 109 1.92 7.69 12.25
N GLY A 110 2.15 6.40 12.50
CA GLY A 110 1.24 5.53 13.27
C GLY A 110 0.19 4.77 12.47
N LEU A 111 0.12 4.94 11.13
CA LEU A 111 -0.83 4.21 10.29
C LEU A 111 -0.38 2.76 10.05
N GLY A 112 -1.35 1.86 9.86
CA GLY A 112 -1.10 0.51 9.37
C GLY A 112 -1.27 0.43 7.85
N ALA A 113 -0.58 -0.50 7.19
CA ALA A 113 -0.76 -0.73 5.75
C ALA A 113 -0.53 -2.19 5.32
N ASN A 114 -1.09 -2.56 4.16
CA ASN A 114 -0.82 -3.82 3.46
C ASN A 114 -0.83 -3.62 1.93
N LEU A 115 0.02 -4.35 1.20
CA LEU A 115 0.19 -4.22 -0.25
C LEU A 115 -0.54 -5.33 -1.00
N GLN A 116 -1.44 -4.95 -1.91
CA GLN A 116 -2.25 -5.84 -2.73
C GLN A 116 -1.90 -5.71 -4.23
N HIS A 117 -2.23 -6.75 -4.99
CA HIS A 117 -2.01 -6.83 -6.44
C HIS A 117 -3.24 -7.40 -7.13
N TYR A 118 -4.29 -6.60 -7.26
CA TYR A 118 -5.48 -6.93 -8.07
C TYR A 118 -5.32 -6.56 -9.54
N ASN A 119 -4.23 -5.88 -9.90
CA ASN A 119 -3.79 -5.74 -11.28
C ASN A 119 -3.38 -7.11 -11.87
N PRO A 120 -3.63 -7.36 -13.16
CA PRO A 120 -4.24 -6.45 -14.14
C PRO A 120 -5.79 -6.47 -14.15
N LEU A 121 -6.43 -7.24 -13.27
CA LEU A 121 -7.88 -7.54 -13.36
C LEU A 121 -8.75 -6.28 -13.26
N ILE A 122 -8.34 -5.32 -12.44
CA ILE A 122 -9.10 -4.08 -12.20
C ILE A 122 -8.64 -2.90 -13.07
N ASP A 123 -7.55 -3.05 -13.84
CA ASP A 123 -6.86 -1.95 -14.50
C ASP A 123 -7.77 -1.13 -15.42
N ALA A 124 -8.53 -1.80 -16.29
CA ALA A 124 -9.41 -1.12 -17.23
C ALA A 124 -10.50 -0.28 -16.55
N LYS A 125 -11.08 -0.81 -15.45
CA LYS A 125 -12.09 -0.10 -14.66
C LYS A 125 -11.47 1.07 -13.89
N VAL A 126 -10.30 0.87 -13.28
CA VAL A 126 -9.55 1.94 -12.58
C VAL A 126 -9.20 3.09 -13.53
N VAL A 127 -8.69 2.77 -14.72
CA VAL A 127 -8.33 3.75 -15.73
C VAL A 127 -9.54 4.57 -16.18
N SER A 128 -10.66 3.90 -16.44
CA SER A 128 -11.89 4.58 -16.83
C SER A 128 -12.51 5.42 -15.71
N GLU A 129 -12.53 4.92 -14.47
CA GLU A 129 -13.21 5.57 -13.35
C GLU A 129 -12.54 6.89 -12.97
N TRP A 130 -11.20 6.89 -12.85
CA TRP A 130 -10.46 8.08 -12.41
C TRP A 130 -9.77 8.83 -13.55
N ASN A 131 -10.16 8.57 -14.81
CA ASN A 131 -9.57 9.19 -16.00
C ASN A 131 -8.03 9.15 -16.01
N ILE A 132 -7.46 8.00 -15.61
CA ILE A 132 -6.01 7.83 -15.54
C ILE A 132 -5.46 7.68 -16.96
N PRO A 133 -4.32 8.31 -17.31
CA PRO A 133 -3.72 8.12 -18.63
C PRO A 133 -3.44 6.64 -18.90
N GLN A 134 -3.83 6.13 -20.07
CA GLN A 134 -3.59 4.72 -20.50
C GLN A 134 -2.11 4.32 -20.46
N SER A 135 -1.20 5.30 -20.55
CA SER A 135 0.25 5.09 -20.39
C SER A 135 0.67 4.68 -18.97
N TRP A 136 -0.17 4.91 -17.95
CA TRP A 136 0.10 4.54 -16.57
C TRP A 136 -0.39 3.12 -16.33
N LYS A 137 0.53 2.22 -15.97
CA LYS A 137 0.22 0.83 -15.65
C LYS A 137 0.08 0.65 -14.16
N LEU A 138 -1.05 0.09 -13.71
CA LEU A 138 -1.27 -0.17 -12.29
C LEU A 138 -0.32 -1.27 -11.82
N SER A 139 0.54 -0.95 -10.87
CA SER A 139 1.55 -1.91 -10.37
C SER A 139 1.12 -2.60 -9.08
N ALA A 140 0.43 -1.90 -8.17
CA ALA A 140 -0.05 -2.42 -6.89
C ALA A 140 -1.06 -1.46 -6.23
N GLN A 141 -1.73 -1.91 -5.17
CA GLN A 141 -2.63 -1.13 -4.31
C GLN A 141 -2.16 -1.26 -2.85
N LEU A 142 -1.54 -0.24 -2.26
CA LEU A 142 -1.16 -0.28 -0.84
C LEU A 142 -2.29 0.31 0.01
N VAL A 143 -3.00 -0.53 0.75
CA VAL A 143 -4.14 -0.16 1.60
C VAL A 143 -3.62 0.38 2.93
N PHE A 144 -4.17 1.49 3.44
CA PHE A 144 -3.75 2.08 4.72
C PHE A 144 -4.94 2.50 5.60
N GLY A 145 -4.73 2.59 6.91
CA GLY A 145 -5.76 3.00 7.87
C GLY A 145 -5.27 3.00 9.32
N GLY A 146 -6.17 3.31 10.26
CA GLY A 146 -5.91 3.16 11.69
C GLY A 146 -5.72 1.69 12.05
N LYS A 147 -4.73 1.37 12.89
CA LYS A 147 -4.46 -0.02 13.32
C LYS A 147 -5.53 -0.45 14.32
N THR A 148 -6.30 -1.49 14.01
CA THR A 148 -7.31 -2.06 14.94
C THR A 148 -6.89 -3.40 15.55
N GLY A 149 -5.69 -3.85 15.22
CA GLY A 149 -5.09 -5.07 15.75
C GLY A 149 -3.61 -5.15 15.42
N GLU A 150 -2.96 -6.18 15.93
CA GLU A 150 -1.54 -6.40 15.74
C GLU A 150 -1.20 -6.92 14.34
N ALA A 151 0.03 -6.66 13.89
CA ALA A 151 0.56 -7.32 12.71
C ALA A 151 0.75 -8.82 13.02
N GLY A 152 0.38 -9.69 12.06
CA GLY A 152 0.61 -11.13 12.18
C GLY A 152 2.09 -11.49 12.30
N GLU A 153 2.43 -12.76 12.54
CA GLU A 153 3.83 -13.18 12.64
C GLU A 153 4.59 -12.98 11.31
N LYS A 154 5.89 -12.66 11.37
CA LYS A 154 6.76 -12.58 10.19
C LYS A 154 7.91 -13.56 10.35
N ALA A 155 7.88 -14.63 9.56
CA ALA A 155 9.00 -15.54 9.42
C ALA A 155 10.12 -14.89 8.60
N PHE A 156 11.37 -15.18 8.97
CA PHE A 156 12.56 -14.74 8.25
C PHE A 156 13.37 -15.95 7.82
N ALA A 157 13.63 -16.06 6.51
CA ALA A 157 14.67 -16.97 6.02
C ALA A 157 16.05 -16.49 6.51
N PRO A 158 17.02 -17.42 6.76
CA PRO A 158 18.38 -17.08 7.16
C PRO A 158 19.00 -16.01 6.27
N VAL A 159 19.73 -15.05 6.85
CA VAL A 159 20.30 -13.92 6.10
C VAL A 159 21.35 -14.41 5.10
N GLU A 160 22.09 -15.44 5.47
CA GLU A 160 23.15 -16.09 4.71
C GLU A 160 22.62 -16.70 3.40
N SER A 161 21.34 -17.09 3.37
CA SER A 161 20.70 -17.61 2.14
C SER A 161 20.48 -16.54 1.06
N LYS A 162 20.55 -15.25 1.45
CA LYS A 162 20.22 -14.09 0.61
C LYS A 162 21.28 -12.99 0.63
N PHE A 163 22.40 -13.20 1.31
CA PHE A 163 23.50 -12.25 1.41
C PHE A 163 24.80 -12.92 0.98
N LYS A 164 25.52 -12.26 0.07
CA LYS A 164 26.89 -12.59 -0.31
C LYS A 164 27.69 -11.31 -0.36
N SER A 165 28.88 -11.31 0.22
CA SER A 165 29.86 -10.24 0.10
C SER A 165 31.17 -10.80 -0.46
N PHE A 166 31.87 -9.99 -1.26
CA PHE A 166 33.16 -10.33 -1.84
C PHE A 166 34.07 -9.11 -1.69
N GLY A 167 35.36 -9.32 -1.39
CA GLY A 167 36.34 -8.23 -1.30
C GLY A 167 36.34 -7.45 0.02
N ALA A 168 35.94 -8.09 1.12
CA ALA A 168 36.17 -7.59 2.48
C ALA A 168 37.51 -8.11 3.02
#